data_AF-A0A4Y2RDT2-F1
#
_entry.id   AF-A0A4Y2RDT2-F1
#
_cell.length_a   1.000
_cell.length_b   1.000
_cell.length_c   1.000
_cell.angle_alpha   90.00
_cell.angle_beta   90.00
_cell.angle_gamma   90.00
#
_symmetry.space_group_name_H-M   'P 1'
#
loop_
_entity.id
_entity.type
_entity.pdbx_description
1 polymer ?
#
loop_
_entity_poly.entity_id
_entity_poly.type
_entity_poly.pdbx_seq_one_letter_code
_entity_poly.pdbx_strand_id
1 'polypeptide(L)'
;MPHVDVFYDQLQKTRTDAELIRKQVNVFQKSLEKERKRMDTVTKEISVSYETSRQRKRENIHINRTVAAKEKSDVITNQVKERFCFISNYSDVSLLEAPKFQEYEKKFPTQILDLLISDS
;
A
#
# COMPACT_ATOMS: atom_id res chain seq x y z
N MET A 1 -22.26 9.25 -25.80
CA MET A 1 -23.51 8.48 -26.03
C MET A 1 -24.12 8.33 -24.64
N PRO A 2 -25.17 9.09 -24.31
CA PRO A 2 -25.40 9.55 -22.93
C PRO A 2 -25.56 8.42 -21.90
N HIS A 3 -26.06 7.26 -22.32
CA HIS A 3 -26.18 6.09 -21.45
C HIS A 3 -24.84 5.39 -21.15
N VAL A 4 -23.88 5.42 -22.06
CA VAL A 4 -22.51 4.94 -21.81
C VAL A 4 -21.78 5.88 -20.86
N ASP A 5 -21.99 7.18 -21.03
CA ASP A 5 -21.40 8.22 -20.18
C ASP A 5 -21.94 8.12 -18.75
N VAL A 6 -23.26 7.93 -18.58
CA VAL A 6 -23.90 7.68 -17.27
C VAL A 6 -23.41 6.37 -16.64
N PHE A 7 -23.25 5.30 -17.42
CA PHE A 7 -22.77 4.02 -16.91
C PHE A 7 -21.30 4.09 -16.49
N TYR A 8 -20.48 4.82 -17.25
CA TYR A 8 -19.08 5.08 -16.93
C TYR A 8 -18.96 5.92 -15.66
N ASP A 9 -19.76 6.98 -15.54
CA ASP A 9 -19.79 7.88 -14.39
C ASP A 9 -20.31 7.16 -13.12
N GLN A 10 -21.30 6.26 -13.26
CA GLN A 10 -21.75 5.40 -12.17
C GLN A 10 -20.70 4.37 -11.77
N LEU A 11 -20.04 3.71 -12.73
CA LEU A 11 -18.94 2.78 -12.43
C LEU A 11 -17.73 3.49 -11.82
N GLN A 12 -17.43 4.72 -12.25
CA GLN A 12 -16.34 5.55 -11.74
C GLN A 12 -16.66 6.12 -10.35
N LYS A 13 -17.92 6.47 -10.06
CA LYS A 13 -18.39 6.82 -8.71
C LYS A 13 -18.42 5.62 -7.77
N THR A 14 -18.66 4.42 -8.29
CA THR A 14 -18.71 3.17 -7.51
C THR A 14 -17.32 2.56 -7.29
N ARG A 15 -16.36 2.90 -8.15
CA ARG A 15 -15.00 2.37 -8.11
C ARG A 15 -14.05 3.43 -7.57
N THR A 16 -13.43 3.11 -6.43
CA THR A 16 -12.06 3.55 -6.13
C THR A 16 -11.97 4.93 -5.50
N ASP A 17 -12.49 5.07 -4.27
CA ASP A 17 -11.98 6.08 -3.33
C ASP A 17 -10.48 5.80 -3.12
N ALA A 18 -9.64 6.64 -3.70
CA ALA A 18 -8.20 6.50 -3.64
C ALA A 18 -7.68 6.64 -2.20
N GLU A 19 -8.40 7.34 -1.32
CA GLU A 19 -8.09 7.41 0.12
C GLU A 19 -8.30 6.06 0.80
N LEU A 20 -9.43 5.44 0.50
CA LEU A 20 -9.81 4.13 1.03
C LEU A 20 -8.86 3.04 0.54
N ILE A 21 -8.49 3.08 -0.74
CA ILE A 21 -7.52 2.12 -1.30
C ILE A 21 -6.14 2.34 -0.70
N ARG A 22 -5.67 3.58 -0.56
CA ARG A 22 -4.41 3.88 0.15
C ARG A 22 -4.43 3.33 1.56
N LYS A 23 -5.50 3.56 2.30
CA LYS A 23 -5.66 3.06 3.67
C LYS A 23 -5.60 1.54 3.71
N GLN A 24 -6.32 0.86 2.81
CA GLN A 24 -6.38 -0.59 2.79
C GLN A 24 -5.06 -1.23 2.34
N VAL A 25 -4.40 -0.65 1.33
CA VAL A 25 -3.07 -1.07 0.87
C VAL A 25 -2.02 -0.91 1.98
N ASN A 26 -2.06 0.19 2.72
CA ASN A 26 -1.18 0.41 3.88
C ASN A 26 -1.41 -0.64 4.99
N VAL A 27 -2.66 -0.96 5.31
CA VAL A 27 -3.00 -2.01 6.29
C VAL A 27 -2.50 -3.37 5.83
N PHE A 28 -2.68 -3.69 4.54
CA PHE A 28 -2.22 -4.94 3.95
C PHE A 28 -0.69 -5.07 4.01
N GLN A 29 0.05 -4.02 3.61
CA GLN A 29 1.51 -4.00 3.68
C GLN A 29 2.04 -4.20 5.11
N LYS A 30 1.46 -3.48 6.09
CA LYS A 30 1.82 -3.66 7.51
C LYS A 30 1.57 -5.08 8.00
N SER A 31 0.45 -5.68 7.59
CA SER A 31 0.11 -7.07 7.96
C SER A 31 1.08 -8.07 7.34
N LEU A 32 1.44 -7.89 6.07
CA LEU A 32 2.46 -8.70 5.39
C LEU A 32 3.82 -8.61 6.07
N GLU A 33 4.26 -7.40 6.41
CA GLU A 33 5.55 -7.20 7.09
C GLU A 33 5.57 -7.86 8.47
N LYS A 34 4.45 -7.76 9.21
CA LYS A 34 4.29 -8.45 10.50
C LYS A 34 4.36 -9.96 10.33
N GLU A 35 3.70 -10.52 9.33
CA GLU A 35 3.72 -11.96 9.06
C GLU A 35 5.12 -12.42 8.62
N ARG A 36 5.81 -11.64 7.79
CA ARG A 36 7.19 -11.89 7.39
C ARG A 36 8.13 -11.96 8.60
N LYS A 37 8.02 -11.01 9.54
CA LYS A 37 8.82 -11.00 10.79
C LYS A 37 8.50 -12.19 11.69
N ARG A 38 7.26 -12.69 11.71
CA ARG A 38 6.90 -13.91 12.46
C ARG A 38 7.63 -15.14 11.93
N MET A 39 7.91 -15.19 10.62
CA MET A 39 8.70 -16.29 10.04
C MET A 39 10.15 -16.31 10.58
N ASP A 40 10.72 -15.16 10.96
CA ASP A 40 12.04 -15.08 11.61
C ASP A 40 12.01 -15.73 13.00
N THR A 41 10.98 -15.42 13.79
CA THR A 41 10.79 -16.00 15.13
C THR A 41 10.61 -17.52 15.04
N VAL A 42 9.74 -17.97 14.12
CA VAL A 42 9.51 -19.40 13.90
C VAL A 42 10.81 -20.10 13.54
N THR A 43 11.64 -19.53 12.65
CA THR A 43 12.94 -20.13 12.28
C THR A 43 13.90 -20.25 13.46
N LYS A 44 13.90 -19.27 14.37
CA LYS A 44 14.75 -19.26 15.56
C LYS A 44 14.28 -20.25 16.63
N GLU A 45 12.98 -20.38 16.85
CA GLU A 45 12.40 -21.38 17.77
C GLU A 45 12.68 -22.81 17.28
N ILE A 46 12.52 -22.99 15.97
CA ILE A 46 12.90 -24.16 15.20
C ILE A 46 14.37 -24.50 15.52
N SER A 47 15.33 -23.61 15.23
CA SER A 47 16.76 -23.90 15.47
C SER A 47 17.07 -24.29 16.92
N VAL A 48 16.49 -23.60 17.91
CA VAL A 48 16.68 -23.88 19.35
C VAL A 48 16.13 -25.26 19.76
N SER A 49 15.01 -25.69 19.16
CA SER A 49 14.41 -27.01 19.40
C SER A 49 15.25 -28.19 18.87
N TYR A 50 16.19 -27.96 17.95
CA TYR A 50 16.98 -29.04 17.32
C TYR A 50 18.38 -29.17 17.90
N GLU A 51 18.93 -28.13 18.52
CA GLU A 51 20.15 -28.25 19.33
C GLU A 51 19.99 -29.32 20.42
N THR A 52 18.75 -29.58 20.85
CA THR A 52 18.39 -30.63 21.82
C THR A 52 18.02 -32.00 21.20
N SER A 53 17.90 -32.14 19.86
CA SER A 53 17.56 -33.43 19.23
C SER A 53 18.29 -33.69 17.89
N ARG A 54 19.05 -34.79 17.81
CA ARG A 54 19.79 -35.21 16.59
C ARG A 54 18.84 -35.67 15.47
N GLN A 55 18.24 -34.77 14.70
CA GLN A 55 17.52 -35.07 13.44
C GLN A 55 17.78 -34.02 12.33
N ARG A 56 19.02 -33.96 11.82
CA ARG A 56 19.48 -32.98 10.79
C ARG A 56 18.66 -32.95 9.48
N LYS A 57 17.93 -34.02 9.12
CA LYS A 57 17.21 -34.11 7.83
C LYS A 57 15.87 -33.35 7.81
N ARG A 58 15.21 -33.16 8.95
CA ARG A 58 13.93 -32.43 9.07
C ARG A 58 14.12 -30.91 9.16
N GLU A 59 15.22 -30.47 9.78
CA GLU A 59 15.64 -29.07 9.88
C GLU A 59 15.75 -28.42 8.49
N ASN A 60 16.38 -29.11 7.53
CA ASN A 60 16.57 -28.60 6.18
C ASN A 60 15.22 -28.36 5.45
N ILE A 61 14.21 -29.21 5.69
CA ILE A 61 12.87 -29.06 5.08
C ILE A 61 12.16 -27.83 5.65
N HIS A 62 12.19 -27.64 6.98
CA HIS A 62 11.56 -26.48 7.61
C HIS A 62 12.24 -25.17 7.26
N ILE A 63 13.58 -25.14 7.21
CA ILE A 63 14.35 -23.97 6.78
C ILE A 63 14.02 -23.65 5.31
N ASN A 64 14.05 -24.63 4.41
CA ASN A 64 13.72 -24.41 3.00
C ASN A 64 12.27 -23.94 2.83
N ARG A 65 11.32 -24.45 3.62
CA ARG A 65 9.92 -23.99 3.60
C ARG A 65 9.79 -22.54 4.06
N THR A 66 10.52 -22.14 5.11
CA THR A 66 10.52 -20.76 5.59
C THR A 66 11.17 -19.80 4.59
N VAL A 67 12.27 -20.21 3.95
CA VAL A 67 12.92 -19.43 2.89
C VAL A 67 11.96 -19.24 1.70
N ALA A 68 11.30 -20.30 1.25
CA ALA A 68 10.31 -20.20 0.17
C ALA A 68 9.12 -19.30 0.55
N ALA A 69 8.62 -19.38 1.79
CA ALA A 69 7.54 -18.52 2.27
C ALA A 69 7.95 -17.03 2.29
N LYS A 70 9.19 -16.73 2.67
CA LYS A 70 9.75 -15.37 2.61
C LYS A 70 9.84 -14.87 1.17
N GLU A 71 10.36 -15.67 0.26
CA GLU A 71 10.44 -15.28 -1.15
C GLU A 71 9.05 -14.97 -1.72
N LYS A 72 8.04 -15.80 -1.42
CA LYS A 72 6.65 -15.53 -1.79
C LYS A 72 6.12 -14.23 -1.17
N SER A 73 6.43 -13.97 0.10
CA SER A 73 6.07 -12.72 0.75
C SER A 73 6.69 -11.50 0.06
N ASP A 74 7.97 -11.57 -0.34
CA ASP A 74 8.65 -10.49 -1.06
C ASP A 74 8.03 -10.23 -2.43
N VAL A 75 7.73 -11.30 -3.18
CA VAL A 75 7.06 -11.21 -4.47
C VAL A 75 5.72 -10.51 -4.33
N ILE A 76 4.90 -10.88 -3.33
CA ILE A 76 3.62 -10.22 -3.07
C ILE A 76 3.84 -8.75 -2.72
N THR A 77 4.82 -8.43 -1.87
CA THR A 77 5.15 -7.04 -1.52
C THR A 77 5.52 -6.22 -2.76
N ASN A 78 6.33 -6.76 -3.66
CA ASN A 78 6.71 -6.07 -4.89
C ASN A 78 5.51 -5.89 -5.83
N GLN A 79 4.67 -6.91 -5.99
CA GLN A 79 3.44 -6.81 -6.78
C GLN A 79 2.47 -5.73 -6.26
N VAL A 80 2.35 -5.59 -4.94
CA VAL A 80 1.54 -4.52 -4.35
C VAL A 80 2.13 -3.15 -4.69
N LYS A 81 3.45 -2.97 -4.58
CA LYS A 81 4.10 -1.70 -4.91
C LYS A 81 3.93 -1.33 -6.38
N GLU A 82 4.11 -2.29 -7.29
CA GLU A 82 3.94 -2.08 -8.73
C GLU A 82 2.49 -1.72 -9.09
N ARG A 83 1.53 -2.53 -8.63
CA ARG A 83 0.10 -2.34 -8.97
C ARG A 83 -0.50 -1.06 -8.38
N PHE A 84 0.00 -0.64 -7.23
CA PHE A 84 -0.51 0.51 -6.49
C PHE A 84 0.46 1.69 -6.45
N CYS A 85 1.40 1.76 -7.40
CA CYS A 85 2.36 2.87 -7.50
C CYS A 85 1.65 4.22 -7.64
N PHE A 86 0.46 4.27 -8.25
CA PHE A 86 -0.33 5.50 -8.40
C PHE A 86 -0.74 6.14 -7.06
N ILE A 87 -0.72 5.38 -5.95
CA ILE A 87 -1.04 5.89 -4.61
C ILE A 87 0.04 6.85 -4.09
N SER A 88 1.29 6.76 -4.56
CA SER A 88 2.35 7.68 -4.11
C SER A 88 2.05 9.14 -4.47
N ASN A 89 1.34 9.35 -5.58
CA ASN A 89 0.98 10.66 -6.11
C ASN A 89 -0.42 11.08 -5.63
N TYR A 90 -0.95 10.45 -4.58
CA TYR A 90 -2.29 10.73 -4.06
C TYR A 90 -2.47 12.20 -3.68
N SER A 91 -1.40 12.89 -3.25
CA SER A 91 -1.44 14.33 -2.99
C SER A 91 -1.94 15.10 -4.21
N ASP A 92 -1.45 14.77 -5.41
CA ASP A 92 -1.82 15.41 -6.68
C ASP A 92 -3.24 15.06 -7.11
N VAL A 93 -3.68 13.81 -6.83
CA VAL A 93 -5.05 13.35 -7.11
C VAL A 93 -6.06 13.98 -6.15
N SER A 94 -5.67 14.18 -4.88
CA SER A 94 -6.53 14.80 -3.85
C SER A 94 -6.79 16.29 -4.11
N LEU A 95 -5.85 16.99 -4.77
CA LEU A 95 -6.06 18.37 -5.22
C LEU A 95 -7.18 18.48 -6.27
N LEU A 96 -7.45 17.39 -7.00
CA LEU A 96 -8.50 17.30 -8.01
C LEU A 96 -9.83 16.78 -7.44
N GLU A 97 -9.89 16.45 -6.14
CA GLU A 97 -11.13 16.03 -5.50
C GLU A 97 -12.08 17.22 -5.36
N ALA A 98 -13.06 17.29 -6.28
CA ALA A 98 -14.12 18.29 -6.29
C ALA A 98 -14.80 18.53 -4.91
N PRO A 99 -15.02 17.52 -4.04
CA PRO A 99 -15.60 17.76 -2.72
C PRO A 99 -14.70 18.54 -1.77
N LYS A 100 -13.36 18.41 -1.89
CA LYS A 100 -12.37 19.09 -1.05
C LYS A 100 -12.05 20.50 -1.56
N PHE A 101 -12.49 20.85 -2.77
CA PHE A 101 -12.29 22.17 -3.38
C PHE A 101 -12.73 23.33 -2.46
N GLN A 102 -13.88 23.18 -1.80
CA GLN A 102 -14.39 24.20 -0.88
C GLN A 102 -13.53 24.38 0.39
N GLU A 103 -12.83 23.33 0.84
CA GLU A 103 -11.86 23.45 1.93
C GLU A 103 -10.55 24.09 1.45
N TYR A 104 -10.12 23.77 0.22
CA TYR A 104 -8.92 24.35 -0.38
C TYR A 104 -9.08 25.84 -0.64
N GLU A 105 -10.25 26.27 -1.13
CA GLU A 105 -10.57 27.69 -1.37
C GLU A 105 -10.42 28.52 -0.08
N LYS A 106 -10.85 27.98 1.08
CA LYS A 106 -10.72 28.67 2.38
C LYS A 106 -9.28 28.80 2.88
N LYS A 107 -8.39 27.90 2.45
CA LYS A 107 -6.97 27.89 2.82
C LYS A 107 -6.08 28.46 1.72
N PHE A 108 -6.67 28.92 0.62
CA PHE A 108 -5.93 29.42 -0.52
C PHE A 108 -5.23 30.73 -0.12
N PRO A 109 -3.90 30.86 -0.33
CA PRO A 109 -3.14 32.02 0.12
C PRO A 109 -3.32 33.18 -0.89
N THR A 110 -4.51 33.78 -0.90
CA THR A 110 -4.89 34.89 -1.79
C THR A 110 -3.90 36.04 -1.72
N GLN A 111 -3.37 36.31 -0.53
CA GLN A 111 -2.37 37.35 -0.28
C GLN A 111 -1.06 37.14 -1.06
N ILE A 112 -0.64 35.89 -1.26
CA ILE A 112 0.57 35.56 -2.03
C ILE A 112 0.28 35.69 -3.54
N LEU A 113 -0.93 35.32 -3.96
CA LEU A 113 -1.36 35.46 -5.35
C LEU A 113 -1.42 36.94 -5.76
N ASP A 114 -2.00 37.79 -4.92
CA ASP A 114 -2.10 39.23 -5.18
C ASP A 114 -0.72 39.90 -5.25
N LEU A 115 0.22 39.46 -4.42
CA LEU A 115 1.61 39.94 -4.45
C LEU A 115 2.31 39.56 -5.78
N LEU A 116 2.13 38.31 -6.24
CA LEU A 116 2.71 37.81 -7.49
C LEU A 116 2.12 38.47 -8.74
N ILE A 117 0.83 38.80 -8.73
CA ILE A 117 0.15 39.49 -9.83
C ILE A 117 0.54 40.98 -9.87
N SER A 118 0.83 41.59 -8.72
CA SER A 118 1.23 43.01 -8.65
C SER A 118 2.70 43.27 -9.03
N ASP A 119 3.56 42.25 -8.97
CA ASP A 119 4.98 42.31 -9.35
C ASP A 119 5.24 41.90 -10.82
N SER A 120 4.19 41.59 -11.60
CA SER A 120 4.25 41.27 -13.04
C SER A 120 3.71 42.41 -13.91
#